data_AF-A0A562LQD8-F1
#
_entry.id   AF-A0A562LQD8-F1
#
_cell.length_a   1.000
_cell.length_b   1.000
_cell.length_c   1.000
_cell.angle_alpha   90.00
_cell.angle_beta   90.00
_cell.angle_gamma   90.00
#
_symmetry.space_group_name_H-M   'P 1'
#
loop_
_entity.id
_entity.type
_entity.pdbx_description
1 polymer ?
#
loop_
_entity_poly.entity_id
_entity_poly.type
_entity_poly.pdbx_seq_one_letter_code
_entity_poly.pdbx_strand_id
1 'polypeptide(L)' 'MEAQRIAVDAVVAMTDCDRDAVIAFIRRLYLAGVTDPKRLTFKGLQALSRA' A
#
# COMPACT_ATOMS: atom_id res chain seq x y z
N MET A 1 8.01 7.05 -8.89
CA MET A 1 7.72 6.35 -7.61
C MET A 1 6.67 7.06 -6.75
N GLU A 2 6.04 8.15 -7.20
CA GLU A 2 5.15 8.98 -6.37
C GLU A 2 3.87 8.25 -5.90
N ALA A 3 3.18 7.54 -6.81
CA ALA A 3 1.95 6.81 -6.47
C ALA A 3 2.16 5.73 -5.39
N GLN A 4 3.26 4.97 -5.48
CA GLN A 4 3.60 3.97 -4.46
C GLN A 4 3.91 4.63 -3.11
N ARG A 5 4.68 5.72 -3.11
CA ARG A 5 5.04 6.43 -1.89
C ARG A 5 3.80 6.98 -1.17
N ILE A 6 2.90 7.63 -1.90
CA ILE A 6 1.63 8.14 -1.34
C ILE A 6 0.83 6.99 -0.70
N ALA A 7 0.75 5.84 -1.38
CA ALA A 7 0.01 4.70 -0.86
C ALA A 7 0.66 4.10 0.40
N VAL A 8 1.99 3.97 0.42
CA VAL A 8 2.73 3.50 1.60
C VAL A 8 2.54 4.44 2.78
N ASP A 9 2.74 5.74 2.58
CA ASP A 9 2.63 6.74 3.64
C ASP A 9 1.21 6.77 4.23
N ALA A 10 0.19 6.68 3.39
CA ALA A 10 -1.20 6.63 3.82
C ALA A 10 -1.51 5.35 4.64
N VAL A 11 -1.10 4.17 4.16
CA VAL A 11 -1.36 2.91 4.88
C VAL A 11 -0.65 2.90 6.23
N VAL A 12 0.63 3.29 6.29
CA VAL A 12 1.39 3.38 7.55
C VAL A 12 0.71 4.35 8.51
N ALA A 13 0.35 5.55 8.05
CA ALA A 13 -0.30 6.56 8.90
C ALA A 13 -1.65 6.11 9.47
N MET A 14 -2.39 5.25 8.75
CA MET A 14 -3.73 4.79 9.17
C MET A 14 -3.70 3.52 10.03
N THR A 15 -2.62 2.74 10.00
CA THR A 15 -2.61 1.39 10.57
C THR A 15 -1.45 1.11 11.51
N ASP A 16 -0.47 2.00 11.58
CA ASP A 16 0.78 1.86 12.34
C ASP A 16 1.54 0.55 12.01
N CYS A 17 1.27 -0.04 10.84
CA CYS A 17 1.92 -1.24 10.37
C CYS A 17 3.38 -0.97 9.98
N ASP A 18 4.19 -2.02 10.05
CA ASP A 18 5.57 -1.98 9.60
C ASP A 18 5.68 -1.45 8.16
N ARG A 19 6.43 -0.36 8.01
CA ARG A 19 6.63 0.34 6.74
C ARG A 19 7.25 -0.57 5.69
N ASP A 20 8.20 -1.43 6.06
CA ASP A 20 8.88 -2.30 5.09
C ASP A 20 7.93 -3.37 4.54
N ALA A 21 7.10 -3.96 5.40
CA ALA A 21 6.02 -4.85 4.98
C ALA A 21 5.04 -4.16 4.02
N VAL A 22 4.63 -2.92 4.33
CA VAL A 22 3.74 -2.13 3.46
C VAL A 22 4.40 -1.81 2.11
N ILE A 23 5.69 -1.44 2.10
CA ILE A 23 6.45 -1.20 0.86
C ILE A 23 6.49 -2.45 0.00
N ALA A 24 6.82 -3.60 0.57
CA ALA A 24 6.89 -4.86 -0.16
C ALA A 24 5.53 -5.22 -0.78
N PHE A 25 4.44 -5.00 -0.03
CA PHE A 25 3.09 -5.26 -0.49
C PHE A 25 2.66 -4.31 -1.62
N ILE A 26 2.81 -2.99 -1.44
CA ILE A 26 2.47 -1.98 -2.45
C ILE A 26 3.29 -2.17 -3.72
N ARG A 27 4.57 -2.54 -3.60
CA ARG A 27 5.43 -2.86 -4.75
C ARG A 27 4.91 -4.05 -5.55
N ARG A 28 4.45 -5.12 -4.87
CA ARG A 28 3.82 -6.27 -5.56
C ARG A 28 2.58 -5.86 -6.33
N LEU A 29 1.70 -5.03 -5.74
CA LEU A 29 0.50 -4.54 -6.43
C LEU A 29 0.83 -3.70 -7.66
N TYR A 30 1.86 -2.85 -7.56
CA TYR A 30 2.29 -2.03 -8.68
C TYR A 30 2.87 -2.87 -9.82
N LEU A 31 3.71 -3.86 -9.51
CA LEU A 31 4.23 -4.79 -10.51
C LEU A 31 3.12 -5.65 -11.14
N ALA A 32 2.02 -5.87 -10.43
CA ALA A 32 0.80 -6.50 -10.95
C ALA A 32 -0.10 -5.54 -11.75
N GLY A 33 0.36 -4.32 -12.05
CA GLY A 33 -0.34 -3.35 -12.89
C GLY A 33 -1.28 -2.38 -12.16
N VAL A 34 -1.29 -2.38 -10.82
CA VAL A 34 -2.06 -1.38 -10.05
C VAL A 34 -1.22 -0.12 -9.88
N THR A 35 -1.42 0.86 -10.75
CA THR A 35 -0.62 2.09 -10.78
C THR A 35 -1.30 3.28 -10.11
N ASP A 36 -2.62 3.23 -9.92
CA ASP A 36 -3.39 4.27 -9.27
C ASP A 36 -3.15 4.29 -7.75
N PRO A 37 -2.75 5.44 -7.16
CA PRO A 37 -2.43 5.53 -5.74
C PRO A 37 -3.62 5.22 -4.83
N LYS A 38 -4.85 5.62 -5.19
CA LYS A 38 -6.04 5.33 -4.36
C LYS A 38 -6.32 3.82 -4.32
N ARG A 39 -6.21 3.14 -5.47
CA ARG A 39 -6.35 1.68 -5.55
C ARG A 39 -5.26 0.95 -4.77
N LEU A 40 -4.03 1.44 -4.81
CA LEU A 40 -2.93 0.90 -4.02
C LEU A 40 -3.21 1.01 -2.52
N THR A 41 -3.60 2.19 -2.03
CA THR A 41 -3.97 2.41 -0.61
C THR A 41 -5.13 1.52 -0.20
N PHE A 42 -6.20 1.49 -0.99
CA PHE A 42 -7.41 0.70 -0.67
C PHE A 42 -7.11 -0.79 -0.57
N LYS A 43 -6.32 -1.35 -1.51
CA LYS A 43 -5.91 -2.75 -1.45
C LYS A 43 -4.99 -3.04 -0.26
N GLY A 44 -4.12 -2.10 0.09
CA GLY A 44 -3.29 -2.15 1.31
C GLY A 44 -4.14 -2.30 2.56
N LEU A 45 -5.10 -1.38 2.76
CA LEU A 45 -6.03 -1.43 3.88
C LEU A 45 -6.91 -2.68 3.88
N GLN A 46 -7.41 -3.10 2.72
CA GLN A 46 -8.23 -4.30 2.59
C GLN A 46 -7.46 -5.56 3.02
N ALA A 47 -6.17 -5.65 2.70
CA ALA A 47 -5.34 -6.78 3.11
C ALA A 47 -5.16 -6.83 4.63
N LEU A 48 -4.96 -5.67 5.27
CA LEU A 48 -4.80 -5.56 6.72
C LEU A 48 -6.10 -5.85 7.49
N SER A 49 -7.25 -5.49 6.93
CA SER A 49 -8.57 -5.81 7.51
C SER A 49 -8.97 -7.28 7.41
N ARG A 50 -8.23 -8.10 6.66
CA ARG A 50 -8.51 -9.54 6.47
C ARG A 50 -7.65 -10.46 7.35
N ALA A 51 -6.78 -9.87 8.17
CA ALA A 51 -5.99 -10.53 9.20
C ALA A 51 -6.70 -10.42 10.55
#